data_AF-A0A023F0N1-F1
#
_entry.id   AF-A0A023F0N1-F1
#
_cell.length_a   1.000
_cell.length_b   1.000
_cell.length_c   1.000
_cell.angle_alpha   90.00
_cell.angle_beta   90.00
_cell.angle_gamma   90.00
#
_symmetry.space_group_name_H-M   'P 1'
#
loop_
_entity.id
_entity.type
_entity.pdbx_description
1 polymer ?
#
loop_
_entity_poly.entity_id
_entity_poly.type
_entity_poly.pdbx_seq_one_letter_code
_entity_poly.pdbx_strand_id
1 'polypeptide(L)' 'MRDKLYLWYFLLFIYLITGGLCFHVELRVPRYADLGGHVVLKCEYNVMPEQLHKVEWLKGGRKIFQYVKGR' A
#
# COMPACT_ATOMS: atom_id res chain seq x y z
N MET A 1 -34.83 -12.29 25.12
CA MET A 1 -33.48 -12.30 25.75
C MET A 1 -32.37 -12.90 24.86
N ARG A 2 -32.67 -13.36 23.63
CA ARG A 2 -31.65 -13.89 22.68
C ARG A 2 -31.19 -12.85 21.65
N ASP A 3 -32.01 -11.83 21.40
CA ASP A 3 -31.77 -10.81 20.36
C ASP A 3 -30.61 -9.86 20.71
N LYS A 4 -30.42 -9.59 22.01
CA LYS A 4 -29.29 -8.77 22.49
C LYS A 4 -27.93 -9.48 22.36
N LEU A 5 -27.91 -10.83 22.42
CA LEU A 5 -26.69 -11.62 22.22
C LEU A 5 -26.22 -11.58 20.77
N TYR A 6 -27.14 -11.64 19.80
CA TYR A 6 -26.81 -11.50 18.38
C TYR A 6 -26.28 -10.11 18.03
N LEU A 7 -26.88 -9.05 18.60
CA LEU A 7 -26.40 -7.68 18.44
C LEU A 7 -24.99 -7.50 18.99
N TRP A 8 -24.68 -8.09 20.14
CA TRP A 8 -23.33 -8.07 20.71
C TRP A 8 -22.32 -8.85 19.85
N TYR A 9 -22.67 -10.05 19.39
CA TYR A 9 -21.83 -10.81 18.46
C TYR A 9 -21.58 -10.05 17.14
N PHE A 10 -22.61 -9.38 16.62
CA PHE A 10 -22.52 -8.60 15.40
C PHE A 10 -21.59 -7.39 15.57
N LEU A 11 -21.70 -6.68 16.70
CA LEU A 11 -20.80 -5.57 17.04
C LEU A 11 -19.35 -6.03 17.26
N LEU A 12 -19.15 -7.21 17.88
CA LEU A 12 -17.83 -7.80 18.09
C LEU A 12 -17.18 -8.25 16.77
N PHE A 13 -17.98 -8.79 15.85
CA PHE A 13 -17.56 -9.17 14.50
C PHE A 13 -17.21 -7.94 13.64
N ILE A 14 -18.00 -6.87 13.72
CA ILE A 14 -17.67 -5.59 13.08
C ILE A 14 -16.36 -5.04 13.65
N TYR A 15 -16.20 -5.04 14.97
CA TYR A 15 -14.99 -4.56 15.65
C TYR A 15 -13.73 -5.33 15.21
N LEU A 16 -13.83 -6.66 15.08
CA LEU A 16 -12.76 -7.53 14.56
C LEU A 16 -12.39 -7.22 13.10
N ILE A 17 -13.37 -6.90 12.25
CA ILE A 17 -13.14 -6.60 10.82
C ILE A 17 -12.64 -5.18 10.61
N THR A 18 -12.95 -4.24 11.51
CA THR A 18 -12.46 -2.84 11.45
C THR A 18 -10.97 -2.67 11.78
N GLY A 19 -10.22 -3.75 11.96
CA GLY A 19 -8.76 -3.73 11.89
C GLY A 19 -8.30 -3.27 10.50
N GLY A 20 -8.10 -1.97 10.36
CA GLY A 20 -8.00 -1.28 9.07
C GLY A 20 -6.93 -1.84 8.13
N LEU A 21 -7.18 -1.67 6.83
CA LEU A 21 -6.23 -1.92 5.75
C LEU A 21 -4.93 -1.14 6.00
N CYS A 22 -3.97 -1.79 6.67
CA CYS A 22 -2.66 -1.21 6.91
C CYS A 22 -1.84 -1.38 5.65
N PHE A 23 -1.85 -0.37 4.78
CA PHE A 23 -1.01 -0.35 3.58
C PHE A 23 0.40 0.07 3.96
N HIS A 24 1.36 -0.81 3.72
CA HIS A 24 2.79 -0.54 3.81
C HIS A 24 3.30 -0.18 2.43
N VAL A 25 4.06 0.92 2.34
CA VAL A 25 4.74 1.34 1.12
C VAL A 25 6.13 1.83 1.50
N GLU A 26 7.15 1.28 0.86
CA GLU A 26 8.55 1.59 1.14
C GLU A 26 9.35 1.72 -0.15
N LEU A 27 10.20 2.74 -0.21
CA LEU A 27 11.16 2.92 -1.29
C LEU A 27 12.48 2.26 -0.91
N ARG A 28 12.84 1.17 -1.59
CA ARG A 28 14.17 0.55 -1.49
C ARG A 28 15.08 1.05 -2.59
N VAL A 29 16.18 1.67 -2.17
CA VAL A 29 17.21 2.26 -3.03
C VAL A 29 18.59 2.04 -2.39
N PRO A 30 19.65 1.76 -3.17
CA PRO A 30 21.00 1.73 -2.63
C PRO A 30 21.41 3.10 -2.08
N ARG A 31 22.25 3.12 -1.05
CA ARG A 31 22.72 4.37 -0.41
C ARG A 31 23.60 5.22 -1.35
N TYR A 32 24.29 4.57 -2.28
CA TYR A 32 25.22 5.18 -3.20
C TYR A 32 24.99 4.66 -4.62
N ALA A 33 25.36 5.47 -5.60
CA ALA A 33 25.32 5.14 -7.02
C ALA A 33 26.65 5.54 -7.64
N ASP A 34 27.14 4.74 -8.58
CA ASP A 34 28.35 5.08 -9.34
C ASP A 34 28.07 6.26 -10.28
N LEU A 35 29.07 7.10 -10.49
CA LEU A 35 28.98 8.23 -11.40
C LEU A 35 28.78 7.73 -12.84
N GLY A 36 27.69 8.16 -13.48
CA GLY A 36 27.31 7.71 -14.82
C GLY A 36 26.72 6.30 -14.88
N GLY A 37 26.60 5.62 -13.73
CA GLY A 37 25.97 4.32 -13.62
C GLY A 37 24.44 4.39 -13.55
N HIS A 38 23.84 3.22 -13.34
CA HIS A 38 22.40 3.07 -13.17
C HIS A 38 22.08 2.41 -11.83
N VAL A 39 20.98 2.83 -11.20
CA VAL A 39 20.45 2.20 -9.99
C VAL A 39 18.99 1.83 -10.20
N VAL A 40 18.59 0.72 -9.60
CA VAL A 40 17.20 0.28 -9.60
C VAL A 40 16.53 0.84 -8.35
N LEU A 41 15.45 1.59 -8.57
CA LEU A 41 14.54 2.00 -7.49
C LEU A 41 13.44 0.94 -7.38
N LYS A 42 13.22 0.39 -6.19
CA LYS A 42 12.18 -0.62 -5.95
C LYS A 42 11.12 -0.08 -5.00
N CYS A 43 9.86 -0.12 -5.42
CA CYS A 43 8.71 0.19 -4.58
C CYS A 43 8.21 -1.13 -3.99
N GLU A 44 8.42 -1.33 -2.68
CA GLU A 44 7.85 -2.46 -1.94
C GLU A 44 6.52 -2.01 -1.35
N TYR A 45 5.46 -2.80 -1.57
CA TYR A 45 4.16 -2.54 -0.99
C TYR A 45 3.41 -3.85 -0.72
N ASN A 46 2.48 -3.81 0.22
CA ASN A 46 1.65 -4.97 0.59
C ASN A 46 0.23 -4.93 0.00
N VAL A 47 -0.07 -3.96 -0.88
CA VAL A 47 -1.35 -3.86 -1.59
C VAL A 47 -1.54 -5.06 -2.50
N MET A 48 -2.73 -5.67 -2.49
CA MET A 48 -3.04 -6.78 -3.40
C MET A 48 -2.93 -6.32 -4.87
N PRO A 49 -2.37 -7.14 -5.77
CA PRO A 49 -2.19 -6.77 -7.18
C PRO A 49 -3.47 -6.30 -7.88
N GLU A 50 -4.63 -6.84 -7.50
CA GLU A 50 -5.95 -6.49 -8.01
C GLU A 50 -6.34 -5.06 -7.65
N GLN A 51 -5.94 -4.62 -6.45
CA GLN A 51 -6.24 -3.31 -5.88
C GLN A 51 -5.21 -2.23 -6.27
N LEU A 52 -4.04 -2.63 -6.78
CA LEU A 52 -3.03 -1.70 -7.23
C LEU A 52 -3.45 -1.02 -8.55
N HIS A 53 -3.85 0.24 -8.47
CA HIS A 53 -4.24 1.03 -9.63
C HIS A 53 -3.06 1.76 -10.28
N LYS A 54 -2.18 2.35 -9.47
CA LYS A 54 -1.12 3.25 -9.94
C LYS A 54 0.06 3.29 -8.96
N VAL A 55 1.28 3.44 -9.49
CA VAL A 55 2.50 3.75 -8.73
C VAL A 55 3.11 5.04 -9.28
N GLU A 56 3.32 6.03 -8.43
CA GLU A 56 3.92 7.31 -8.81
C GLU A 56 5.29 7.49 -8.16
N TRP A 57 6.25 7.93 -8.96
CA TRP A 57 7.61 8.23 -8.52
C TRP A 57 7.81 9.72 -8.53
N LEU A 58 8.19 10.27 -7.37
CA LEU A 58 8.40 11.69 -7.19
C LEU A 58 9.84 11.98 -6.79
N LYS A 59 10.40 13.08 -7.31
CA LYS A 59 11.68 13.64 -6.90
C LYS A 59 11.47 15.11 -6.55
N GLY A 60 11.74 15.49 -5.30
CA GLY A 60 11.52 16.87 -4.82
C GLY A 60 10.07 17.33 -5.00
N GLY A 61 9.10 16.44 -4.78
CA GLY A 61 7.66 16.72 -4.96
C GLY A 61 7.17 16.76 -6.41
N ARG A 62 8.05 16.59 -7.40
CA ARG A 62 7.68 16.54 -8.83
C ARG A 62 7.64 15.10 -9.33
N LYS A 63 6.57 14.74 -10.04
CA LYS A 63 6.43 13.41 -10.65
C LYS A 63 7.45 13.23 -11.78
N ILE A 64 8.23 12.15 -11.71
CA ILE A 64 9.24 11.78 -12.71
C ILE A 64 8.86 10.53 -13.50
N PHE A 65 8.08 9.63 -12.90
CA PHE A 65 7.64 8.41 -13.53
C PHE A 65 6.29 7.99 -12.94
N GLN A 66 5.50 7.25 -13.73
CA GLN A 66 4.28 6.63 -13.27
C GLN A 66 4.04 5.31 -13.97
N TYR A 67 3.53 4.36 -13.22
CA TYR A 67 2.94 3.13 -13.72
C TYR A 67 1.43 3.19 -13.46
N VAL A 68 0.61 2.88 -14.46
CA VAL A 68 -0.84 2.77 -14.34
C VAL A 68 -1.23 1.38 -14.84
N LYS A 69 -1.96 0.62 -14.03
CA LYS A 69 -2.38 -0.73 -14.41
C LYS A 69 -3.35 -0.66 -15.59
N GLY A 70 -3.07 -1.44 -16.65
CA GLY A 70 -3.94 -1.54 -17.82
C GLY A 70 -3.72 -0.47 -18.90
N ARG A 71 -2.66 0.32 -18.80
CA ARG A 71 -2.18 1.19 -19.88
C ARG A 71 -0.98 0.56 -20.57
#